data_AF-A0A0M4GX38-F1
#
_entry.id   AF-A0A0M4GX38-F1
#
_cell.length_a   1.000
_cell.length_b   1.000
_cell.length_c   1.000
_cell.angle_alpha   90.00
_cell.angle_beta   90.00
_cell.angle_gamma   90.00
#
_symmetry.space_group_name_H-M   'P 1'
#
loop_
_entity.id
_entity.type
_entity.pdbx_description
1 polymer ?
#
loop_
_entity_poly.entity_id
_entity_poly.type
_entity_poly.pdbx_seq_one_letter_code
_entity_poly.pdbx_strand_id
1 'polypeptide(L)'
;MNRKLIQVHKMFEEFRLLPKVMYIGEYDNNCNLINVYNQLQEKLTRIFGTSQWILPSTNEVFYIDEYNNFQINFDKGGELI
;
A
#
# COMPACT_ATOMS: atom_id res chain seq x y z
N MET A 1 -12.62 11.04 3.34
CA MET A 1 -11.58 10.27 2.59
C MET A 1 -10.21 10.82 2.96
N ASN A 2 -9.27 9.92 3.26
CA ASN A 2 -7.92 10.26 3.73
C ASN A 2 -6.88 9.45 2.95
N ARG A 3 -5.72 10.04 2.62
CA ARG A 3 -4.62 9.37 1.91
C ARG A 3 -3.41 9.25 2.83
N LYS A 4 -2.82 8.05 2.91
CA LYS A 4 -1.67 7.75 3.76
C LYS A 4 -0.66 6.87 3.04
N LEU A 5 0.60 6.92 3.46
CA LEU A 5 1.55 5.90 3.03
C LEU A 5 1.18 4.56 3.67
N ILE A 6 1.29 3.50 2.89
CA ILE A 6 1.05 2.12 3.30
C ILE A 6 2.22 1.25 2.88
N GLN A 7 2.55 0.29 3.74
CA GLN A 7 3.58 -0.70 3.44
C GLN A 7 2.95 -1.81 2.58
N VAL A 8 3.59 -2.12 1.47
CA VAL A 8 3.17 -3.20 0.58
C VAL A 8 4.30 -4.19 0.37
N HIS A 9 3.94 -5.46 0.19
CA HIS A 9 4.88 -6.56 0.00
C HIS A 9 4.63 -7.20 -1.36
N LYS A 10 5.63 -7.22 -2.23
CA LYS A 10 5.53 -7.95 -3.49
C LYS A 10 5.40 -9.45 -3.21
N MET A 11 4.36 -10.08 -3.75
CA MET A 11 4.18 -11.54 -3.71
C MET A 11 5.08 -12.17 -4.78
N PHE A 12 5.52 -13.42 -4.56
CA PHE A 12 6.44 -14.22 -5.40
C PHE A 12 7.96 -14.06 -5.19
N GLU A 13 8.40 -13.17 -4.31
CA GLU A 13 9.81 -13.07 -3.90
C GLU A 13 9.92 -13.33 -2.39
N GLU A 14 11.10 -13.73 -1.88
CA GLU A 14 11.31 -13.90 -0.44
C GLU A 14 11.10 -12.56 0.28
N PHE A 15 9.86 -12.31 0.71
CA PHE A 15 9.38 -11.03 1.28
C PHE A 15 10.14 -10.58 2.54
N ARG A 16 10.97 -11.45 3.12
CA ARG A 16 11.85 -11.15 4.27
C ARG A 16 13.17 -10.52 3.85
N LEU A 17 13.59 -10.68 2.58
CA LEU A 17 14.88 -10.21 2.07
C LEU A 17 14.78 -8.91 1.28
N LEU A 18 13.58 -8.53 0.83
CA LEU A 18 13.38 -7.35 0.00
C LEU A 18 12.99 -6.11 0.83
N PRO A 19 13.42 -4.92 0.37
CA PRO A 19 13.01 -3.68 1.00
C PRO A 19 11.49 -3.53 0.94
N LYS A 20 10.94 -3.06 2.05
CA LYS A 20 9.53 -2.69 2.16
C LYS A 20 9.20 -1.60 1.14
N VAL A 21 8.19 -1.83 0.31
CA VAL A 21 7.74 -0.85 -0.69
C VAL A 21 6.64 0.01 -0.06
N MET A 22 6.67 1.32 -0.31
CA MET A 22 5.70 2.27 0.21
C MET A 22 4.81 2.82 -0.90
N TYR A 23 3.50 2.58 -0.80
CA TYR A 23 2.47 3.06 -1.73
C TYR A 23 1.52 4.04 -1.02
N ILE A 24 0.64 4.68 -1.78
CA ILE A 24 -0.40 5.56 -1.24
C ILE A 24 -1.70 4.78 -1.13
N GLY A 25 -2.21 4.61 0.09
CA GLY A 25 -3.54 4.08 0.37
C GLY A 25 -4.56 5.20 0.54
N GLU A 26 -5.72 5.08 -0.10
CA GLU A 26 -6.88 5.94 0.09
C GLU A 26 -7.95 5.20 0.86
N TYR A 27 -8.42 5.82 1.93
CA TYR A 27 -9.35 5.24 2.88
C TYR A 27 -10.69 5.97 2.87
N ASP A 28 -11.78 5.21 3.03
CA ASP A 28 -13.11 5.77 3.27
C ASP A 28 -13.24 6.31 4.70
N ASN A 29 -14.43 6.81 5.05
CA ASN A 29 -14.69 7.38 6.38
C ASN A 29 -14.77 6.32 7.50
N ASN A 30 -14.88 5.04 7.13
CA ASN A 30 -14.90 3.89 8.05
C ASN A 30 -13.51 3.23 8.18
N CYS A 31 -12.46 3.90 7.67
CA CYS A 31 -11.09 3.39 7.63
C CYS A 31 -10.88 2.14 6.77
N ASN A 32 -11.75 1.88 5.80
CA ASN A 32 -11.52 0.82 4.81
C ASN A 32 -10.61 1.31 3.69
N LEU A 33 -9.62 0.52 3.31
CA LEU A 33 -8.77 0.79 2.15
C LEU A 33 -9.58 0.59 0.87
N ILE A 34 -9.79 1.68 0.11
CA ILE A 34 -10.61 1.68 -1.09
C ILE A 34 -9.78 1.79 -2.38
N ASN A 35 -8.65 2.51 -2.35
CA ASN A 35 -7.73 2.59 -3.49
C ASN A 35 -6.28 2.52 -3.03
N VAL A 36 -5.42 2.00 -3.91
CA VAL A 36 -3.96 1.95 -3.70
C VAL A 36 -3.28 2.47 -4.95
N TYR A 37 -2.26 3.30 -4.76
CA TYR A 37 -1.50 3.90 -5.85
C TYR A 37 -0.01 3.68 -5.64
N ASN A 38 0.71 3.30 -6.70
CA ASN A 38 2.16 3.25 -6.67
C ASN A 38 2.76 4.68 -6.67
N GLN A 39 4.10 4.76 -6.66
CA GLN A 39 4.81 6.04 -6.67
C GLN A 39 4.60 6.87 -7.96
N LEU A 40 4.19 6.22 -9.04
CA LEU A 40 3.85 6.84 -10.32
C LEU A 40 2.36 7.22 -10.43
N GLN A 41 1.61 7.12 -9.33
CA GLN A 41 0.16 7.32 -9.25
C GLN A 41 -0.68 6.33 -10.08
N GLU A 42 -0.10 5.21 -10.51
CA GLU A 42 -0.86 4.13 -11.11
C GLU A 42 -1.70 3.44 -10.04
N LYS A 43 -2.99 3.28 -10.32
CA LYS A 43 -3.95 2.65 -9.43
C LYS A 43 -3.84 1.13 -9.52
N LEU A 44 -3.66 0.48 -8.38
CA LEU A 44 -3.74 -0.97 -8.28
C LEU A 44 -5.20 -1.43 -8.28
N THR A 45 -5.41 -2.64 -8.79
CA THR A 45 -6.73 -3.30 -8.76
C THR A 45 -6.75 -4.33 -7.64
N ARG A 46 -7.76 -4.27 -6.77
CA ARG A 46 -7.94 -5.27 -5.72
C ARG A 46 -8.35 -6.61 -6.35
N ILE A 47 -7.70 -7.69 -5.92
CA ILE A 47 -8.13 -9.05 -6.25
C ILE A 47 -9.26 -9.41 -5.28
N PHE A 48 -10.49 -9.50 -5.81
CA PHE A 48 -11.69 -9.72 -5.01
C PHE A 48 -11.58 -10.99 -4.14
N GLY A 49 -12.05 -10.91 -2.89
CA GLY A 49 -11.97 -12.00 -1.93
C GLY A 49 -10.60 -12.21 -1.28
N THR A 50 -9.64 -11.30 -1.49
CA THR A 50 -8.28 -11.39 -0.94
C THR A 50 -7.78 -10.04 -0.40
N SER A 51 -6.63 -10.06 0.29
CA SER A 51 -5.85 -8.86 0.66
C SER A 51 -4.78 -8.52 -0.39
N GLN A 52 -4.90 -9.05 -1.60
CA GLN A 52 -3.95 -8.86 -2.70
C GLN A 52 -4.41 -7.76 -3.65
N TRP A 53 -3.43 -7.07 -4.22
CA TRP A 53 -3.61 -5.99 -5.18
C TRP A 53 -2.66 -6.19 -6.35
N ILE A 54 -3.16 -6.05 -7.58
CA ILE A 54 -2.37 -6.20 -8.80
C ILE A 54 -2.07 -4.83 -9.41
N LEU A 55 -0.84 -4.64 -9.87
CA LEU A 55 -0.45 -3.49 -10.69
C LEU A 55 -0.74 -3.83 -12.17
N PRO A 56 -1.70 -3.18 -12.84
CA PRO A 56 -2.13 -3.59 -14.18
C PRO A 56 -1.04 -3.51 -15.25
N SER A 57 -0.12 -2.55 -15.15
CA SER A 57 0.95 -2.37 -16.13
C SER A 57 1.99 -3.49 -16.13
N THR A 58 2.27 -4.11 -14.98
CA THR A 58 3.34 -5.11 -14.82
C THR A 58 2.83 -6.50 -14.44
N ASN A 59 1.54 -6.63 -14.09
CA ASN A 59 0.94 -7.82 -13.47
C ASN A 59 1.60 -8.23 -12.14
N GLU A 60 2.36 -7.34 -11.51
CA GLU A 60 2.94 -7.59 -10.19
C GLU A 60 1.84 -7.61 -9.13
N VAL A 61 1.88 -8.61 -8.26
CA VAL A 61 0.92 -8.79 -7.17
C VAL A 61 1.56 -8.35 -5.85
N PHE A 62 0.82 -7.58 -5.07
CA PHE A 62 1.24 -7.05 -3.78
C PHE A 62 0.27 -7.50 -2.69
N TYR A 63 0.80 -7.88 -1.54
CA TYR A 63 0.08 -8.05 -0.29
C TYR A 63 0.11 -6.76 0.51
N ILE A 64 -1.04 -6.40 1.07
CA ILE A 64 -1.18 -5.21 1.91
C ILE A 64 -1.74 -5.67 3.25
N ASP A 65 -0.96 -5.47 4.31
CA ASP A 65 -1.40 -5.74 5.67
C ASP A 65 -2.21 -4.54 6.18
N GLU A 66 -3.53 -4.60 6.02
CA GLU A 66 -4.45 -3.54 6.45
C GLU A 66 -4.44 -3.34 7.98
N TYR A 67 -3.97 -4.30 8.78
CA TYR A 67 -3.91 -4.22 10.25
C TYR A 67 -2.60 -3.62 10.77
N ASN A 68 -1.48 -3.86 10.08
CA ASN A 68 -0.16 -3.34 10.45
C ASN A 68 0.29 -2.12 9.64
N ASN A 69 -0.59 -1.52 8.84
CA ASN A 69 -0.34 -0.20 8.26
C ASN A 69 -0.43 0.86 9.36
N PHE A 70 0.62 0.89 10.20
CA PHE A 70 0.85 1.95 11.16
C PHE A 70 0.78 3.27 10.40
N GLN A 71 -0.10 4.15 10.89
CA GLN A 71 -0.21 5.50 10.39
C GLN A 71 1.16 6.15 10.57
N ILE A 72 1.97 6.24 9.52
CA ILE A 72 3.08 7.18 9.51
C ILE A 72 2.41 8.54 9.36
N ASN A 73 2.06 9.11 10.51
CA ASN A 73 1.71 10.50 10.60
C ASN A 73 2.99 11.26 10.26
N PHE A 74 2.99 11.90 9.09
CA PHE A 74 3.96 12.95 8.85
C PHE A 74 3.64 14.07 9.83
N ASP A 75 4.36 14.10 10.94
CA ASP A 75 4.43 15.31 11.73
C ASP A 75 4.89 16.43 10.80
N LYS A 76 4.20 17.57 10.90
CA LYS A 76 4.50 18.77 10.10
C LYS A 76 5.92 19.24 10.45
N GLY A 77 6.89 18.74 9.72
CA GLY A 77 8.31 19.00 9.94
C GLY A 77 9.08 17.78 9.47
N GLY A 78 9.34 17.71 8.17
CA GLY A 78 9.99 16.56 7.56
C GLY A 78 11.36 16.30 8.19
N GLU A 79 11.48 15.16 8.85
CA GLU A 79 12.72 14.40 9.01
C GLU A 79 12.35 12.96 9.37
N LEU A 80 12.93 12.01 8.62
CA LEU A 80 12.83 10.58 8.87
C LEU A 80 13.75 10.23 10.05
N ILE A 81 13.18 9.68 11.12
CA ILE A 81 13.91 8.90 12.13
C ILE A 81 13.52 7.43 12.00
#